data_AF-A0A3B9ZP89-F1
#
_entry.id   AF-A0A3B9ZP89-F1
#
_cell.length_a   1.000
_cell.length_b   1.000
_cell.length_c   1.000
_cell.angle_alpha   90.00
_cell.angle_beta   90.00
_cell.angle_gamma   90.00
#
_symmetry.space_group_name_H-M   'P 1'
#
loop_
_entity.id
_entity.type
_entity.pdbx_description
1 polymer ?
#
loop_
_entity_poly.entity_id
_entity_poly.type
_entity_poly.pdbx_seq_one_letter_code
_entity_poly.pdbx_strand_id
1 'polypeptide(L)'
;MDALKKEAVKPINIREVFLKKNPRLAKKLPGFVYRYITRIMHIGEINELLANHGTEEGIEFANSMVKAFNVHQTLVGVENVPASGRYIFASNHPLGGFDALLIMGNLQRMLGDAVTLVNDVLMSIPQLRPVFVPLNKHGGHP
;
A
#
# COMPACT_ATOMS: atom_id res chain seq x y z
N MET A 1 19.86 19.18 -14.72
CA MET A 1 18.94 18.84 -13.61
C MET A 1 18.76 17.35 -13.64
N ASP A 2 19.32 16.67 -12.64
CA ASP A 2 19.49 15.22 -12.62
C ASP A 2 18.16 14.51 -12.74
N ALA A 3 18.03 13.71 -13.79
CA ALA A 3 17.01 12.68 -13.86
C ALA A 3 17.30 11.70 -12.72
N LEU A 4 16.55 11.83 -11.61
CA LEU A 4 16.48 10.82 -10.57
C LEU A 4 16.17 9.50 -11.26
N LYS A 5 17.18 8.63 -11.39
CA LYS A 5 17.01 7.23 -11.75
C LYS A 5 16.06 6.65 -10.70
N LYS A 6 14.77 6.53 -11.03
CA LYS A 6 13.78 5.83 -10.21
C LYS A 6 14.29 4.40 -10.05
N GLU A 7 14.83 4.08 -8.87
CA GLU A 7 15.29 2.74 -8.57
C GLU A 7 14.11 1.78 -8.69
N ALA A 8 14.25 0.77 -9.55
CA ALA A 8 13.27 -0.28 -9.67
C ALA A 8 13.07 -0.95 -8.30
N VAL A 9 11.80 -1.15 -7.92
CA VAL A 9 11.46 -1.71 -6.61
C VAL A 9 12.05 -3.11 -6.50
N LYS A 10 12.82 -3.35 -5.44
CA LYS A 10 13.38 -4.68 -5.21
C LYS A 10 12.23 -5.69 -5.01
N PRO A 11 12.22 -6.82 -5.74
CA PRO A 11 11.20 -7.84 -5.57
C PRO A 11 11.23 -8.41 -4.15
N ILE A 12 10.04 -8.71 -3.63
CA ILE A 12 9.82 -9.31 -2.33
C ILE A 12 10.26 -10.77 -2.39
N ASN A 13 11.18 -11.12 -1.47
CA ASN A 13 11.61 -12.49 -1.25
C ASN A 13 11.32 -12.89 0.20
N ILE A 14 10.40 -13.84 0.41
CA ILE A 14 9.97 -14.27 1.74
C ILE A 14 11.14 -14.78 2.59
N ARG A 15 12.11 -15.49 2.00
CA ARG A 15 13.27 -15.97 2.75
C ARG A 15 14.14 -14.83 3.25
N GLU A 16 14.37 -13.80 2.42
CA GLU A 16 15.09 -12.59 2.84
C GLU A 16 14.34 -11.83 3.94
N VAL A 17 13.01 -11.73 3.85
CA VAL A 17 12.17 -11.10 4.87
C VAL A 17 12.34 -11.81 6.22
N PHE A 18 12.27 -13.14 6.23
CA PHE A 18 12.48 -13.93 7.45
C PHE A 18 13.91 -13.84 7.97
N LEU A 19 14.91 -13.84 7.08
CA LEU A 19 16.32 -13.67 7.48
C LEU A 19 16.57 -12.32 8.16
N LYS A 20 15.97 -11.24 7.65
CA LYS A 20 16.08 -9.90 8.25
C LYS A 20 15.40 -9.80 9.61
N LYS A 21 14.23 -10.43 9.79
CA LYS A 21 13.48 -10.39 11.07
C LYS A 21 14.01 -11.36 12.13
N ASN A 22 14.29 -12.60 11.76
CA ASN A 22 14.75 -13.63 12.68
C ASN A 22 15.66 -14.65 11.96
N PRO A 23 16.99 -14.41 11.93
CA PRO A 23 17.95 -15.27 11.25
C PRO A 23 17.94 -16.72 11.76
N ARG A 24 17.67 -16.92 13.06
CA ARG A 24 17.67 -18.27 13.67
C ARG A 24 16.50 -19.10 13.18
N LEU A 25 15.29 -18.52 13.17
CA LEU A 25 14.10 -19.17 12.62
C LEU A 25 14.26 -19.41 11.12
N ALA A 26 14.79 -18.42 10.40
CA ALA A 26 14.94 -18.52 8.96
C ALA A 26 15.86 -19.66 8.52
N LYS A 27 16.93 -19.93 9.27
CA LYS A 27 17.85 -21.05 9.02
C LYS A 27 17.23 -22.42 9.35
N LYS A 28 16.26 -22.48 10.27
CA LYS A 28 15.59 -23.73 10.68
C LYS A 28 14.40 -24.12 9.80
N LEU A 29 13.76 -23.16 9.13
CA LEU A 29 12.59 -23.43 8.29
C LEU A 29 12.97 -24.18 7.00
N PRO A 30 12.29 -25.30 6.68
CA PRO A 30 12.49 -26.02 5.43
C PRO A 30 12.14 -25.19 4.18
N GLY A 31 12.81 -25.47 3.05
CA GLY A 31 12.60 -24.78 1.77
C GLY A 31 11.16 -24.81 1.26
N PHE A 32 10.41 -25.90 1.51
CA PHE A 32 9.03 -26.03 1.06
C PHE A 32 8.08 -25.06 1.78
N VAL A 33 8.38 -24.69 3.03
CA VAL A 33 7.57 -23.73 3.79
C VAL A 33 7.65 -22.35 3.15
N TYR A 34 8.85 -21.94 2.73
CA TYR A 34 9.02 -20.69 1.99
C TYR A 34 8.23 -20.69 0.67
N ARG A 35 8.30 -21.78 -0.10
CA ARG A 35 7.51 -21.92 -1.34
C ARG A 35 6.01 -21.85 -1.07
N TYR A 36 5.55 -22.50 -0.01
CA TYR A 36 4.14 -22.47 0.40
C TYR A 36 3.71 -21.05 0.77
N ILE A 37 4.46 -20.34 1.62
CA ILE A 37 4.17 -18.95 2.00
C ILE A 37 4.17 -18.04 0.78
N THR A 38 5.18 -18.14 -0.10
CA THR A 38 5.25 -17.36 -1.35
C THR A 38 4.01 -17.56 -2.22
N ARG A 39 3.48 -18.80 -2.28
CA ARG A 39 2.28 -19.13 -3.06
C ARG A 39 1.00 -18.59 -2.43
N ILE A 40 0.75 -18.84 -1.15
CA ILE A 40 -0.50 -18.42 -0.49
C ILE A 40 -0.61 -16.90 -0.36
N MET A 41 0.53 -16.21 -0.26
CA MET A 41 0.59 -14.75 -0.16
C MET A 41 0.64 -14.08 -1.54
N HIS A 42 0.55 -14.84 -2.63
CA HIS A 42 0.55 -14.32 -4.00
C HIS A 42 1.76 -13.39 -4.29
N ILE A 43 2.93 -13.72 -3.75
CA ILE A 43 4.12 -12.85 -3.85
C ILE A 43 4.60 -12.68 -5.30
N GLY A 44 4.36 -13.68 -6.16
CA GLY A 44 4.65 -13.56 -7.59
C GLY A 44 3.88 -12.42 -8.24
N GLU A 45 2.56 -12.41 -8.05
CA GLU A 45 1.67 -11.35 -8.56
C GLU A 45 2.05 -9.99 -7.99
N ILE A 46 2.33 -9.89 -6.68
CA ILE A 46 2.81 -8.64 -6.07
C ILE A 46 4.12 -8.17 -6.71
N ASN A 47 5.06 -9.07 -6.98
CA ASN A 47 6.33 -8.70 -7.61
C ASN A 47 6.16 -8.25 -9.06
N GLU A 48 5.26 -8.87 -9.82
CA GLU A 48 4.90 -8.41 -11.17
C GLU A 48 4.29 -7.01 -11.13
N LEU A 49 3.42 -6.75 -10.16
CA LEU A 49 2.84 -5.43 -9.95
C LEU A 49 3.89 -4.39 -9.58
N LEU A 50 4.83 -4.73 -8.70
CA LEU A 50 5.94 -3.85 -8.35
C LEU A 50 6.88 -3.63 -9.54
N ALA A 51 7.07 -4.62 -10.41
CA ALA A 51 7.88 -4.47 -11.62
C ALA A 51 7.21 -3.52 -12.64
N ASN A 52 5.89 -3.62 -12.80
CA ASN A 52 5.15 -2.85 -13.80
C ASN A 52 4.78 -1.43 -13.33
N HIS A 53 4.49 -1.27 -12.03
CA HIS A 53 3.96 -0.03 -11.47
C HIS A 53 4.85 0.58 -10.39
N GLY A 54 6.01 -0.01 -10.09
CA GLY A 54 6.87 0.43 -8.97
C GLY A 54 7.45 1.84 -9.12
N THR A 55 7.42 2.41 -10.31
CA THR A 55 7.82 3.80 -10.61
C THR A 55 6.69 4.81 -10.45
N GLU A 56 5.44 4.34 -10.30
CA GLU A 56 4.28 5.20 -10.04
C GLU A 56 4.30 5.64 -8.57
N GLU A 57 3.70 6.80 -8.31
CA GLU A 57 3.70 7.41 -6.98
C GLU A 57 2.32 7.94 -6.61
N GLY A 58 2.10 8.10 -5.32
CA GLY A 58 0.88 8.56 -4.71
C GLY A 58 -0.33 7.73 -5.14
N ILE A 59 -1.32 8.43 -5.64
CA ILE A 59 -2.62 7.87 -5.98
C ILE A 59 -2.63 7.08 -7.29
N GLU A 60 -1.68 7.36 -8.20
CA GLU A 60 -1.53 6.59 -9.43
C GLU A 60 -1.17 5.15 -9.10
N PHE A 61 -0.17 4.96 -8.23
CA PHE A 61 0.22 3.65 -7.73
C PHE A 61 -0.95 2.93 -7.04
N ALA A 62 -1.71 3.64 -6.19
CA ALA A 62 -2.88 3.08 -5.53
C ALA A 62 -3.94 2.59 -6.52
N ASN A 63 -4.24 3.39 -7.55
CA ASN A 63 -5.20 3.04 -8.60
C ASN A 63 -4.73 1.85 -9.44
N SER A 64 -3.44 1.76 -9.77
CA SER A 64 -2.87 0.61 -10.48
C SER A 64 -2.95 -0.68 -9.65
N MET A 65 -2.72 -0.60 -8.35
CA MET A 65 -2.90 -1.74 -7.45
C MET A 65 -4.36 -2.19 -7.43
N VAL A 66 -5.31 -1.26 -7.25
CA VAL A 66 -6.76 -1.59 -7.28
C VAL A 66 -7.16 -2.27 -8.59
N LYS A 67 -6.69 -1.77 -9.74
CA LYS A 67 -6.96 -2.38 -11.05
C LYS A 67 -6.43 -3.80 -11.15
N ALA A 68 -5.24 -4.06 -10.61
CA ALA A 68 -4.63 -5.37 -10.62
C ALA A 68 -5.41 -6.41 -9.81
N PHE A 69 -6.03 -6.01 -8.69
CA PHE A 69 -6.89 -6.89 -7.91
C PHE A 69 -8.21 -7.23 -8.60
N ASN A 70 -8.52 -6.57 -9.73
CA ASN A 70 -9.68 -6.85 -10.58
C ASN A 70 -11.01 -6.95 -9.80
N VAL A 71 -11.24 -5.96 -8.93
CA VAL A 71 -12.45 -5.92 -8.09
C VAL A 71 -13.56 -5.09 -8.75
N HIS A 72 -14.80 -5.53 -8.55
CA HIS A 72 -15.97 -4.72 -8.86
C HIS A 72 -16.36 -3.90 -7.62
N GLN A 73 -16.55 -2.60 -7.82
CA GLN A 73 -16.96 -1.67 -6.78
C GLN A 73 -18.36 -1.09 -7.07
N THR A 74 -19.16 -0.95 -6.02
CA THR A 74 -20.41 -0.20 -6.04
C THR A 74 -20.34 0.90 -4.99
N LEU A 75 -20.58 2.15 -5.39
CA LEU A 75 -20.67 3.30 -4.49
C LEU A 75 -22.14 3.61 -4.21
N VAL A 76 -22.50 3.80 -2.95
CA VAL A 76 -23.85 4.14 -2.50
C VAL A 76 -23.78 5.37 -1.61
N GLY A 77 -24.70 6.32 -1.78
CA GLY A 77 -24.75 7.53 -0.95
C GLY A 77 -23.78 8.64 -1.39
N VAL A 78 -23.31 8.61 -2.63
CA VAL A 78 -22.37 9.59 -3.21
C VAL A 78 -22.95 11.01 -3.16
N GLU A 79 -24.26 11.14 -3.30
CA GLU A 79 -25.01 12.38 -3.21
C GLU A 79 -24.90 13.09 -1.84
N ASN A 80 -24.49 12.37 -0.80
CA ASN A 80 -24.26 12.95 0.53
C ASN A 80 -22.89 13.64 0.65
N VAL A 81 -21.99 13.46 -0.34
CA VAL A 81 -20.67 14.08 -0.34
C VAL A 81 -20.74 15.43 -1.05
N PRO A 82 -20.50 16.56 -0.35
CA PRO A 82 -20.58 17.87 -1.00
C PRO A 82 -19.47 18.05 -2.03
N ALA A 83 -19.76 18.72 -3.15
CA ALA A 83 -18.85 18.86 -4.29
C ALA A 83 -17.59 19.71 -4.02
N SER A 84 -17.56 20.49 -2.94
CA SER A 84 -16.41 21.32 -2.57
C SER A 84 -16.31 21.49 -1.06
N GLY A 85 -15.10 21.75 -0.56
CA GLY A 85 -14.82 21.92 0.86
C GLY A 85 -13.63 21.08 1.32
N ARG A 86 -13.38 21.05 2.63
CA ARG A 86 -12.37 20.17 3.25
C ARG A 86 -13.07 19.27 4.25
N TYR A 87 -12.81 17.98 4.14
CA TYR A 87 -13.53 16.95 4.88
C TYR A 87 -12.57 15.96 5.52
N ILE A 88 -13.00 15.36 6.62
CA ILE A 88 -12.35 14.21 7.22
C ILE A 88 -13.28 13.02 6.99
N PHE A 89 -12.82 12.03 6.25
CA PHE A 89 -13.53 10.78 6.05
C PHE A 89 -13.04 9.75 7.06
N ALA A 90 -13.98 9.18 7.82
CA ALA A 90 -13.72 8.07 8.72
C ALA A 90 -14.40 6.83 8.17
N SER A 91 -13.67 5.71 8.10
CA SER A 91 -14.17 4.46 7.56
C SER A 91 -13.58 3.27 8.34
N ASN A 92 -14.37 2.21 8.43
CA ASN A 92 -13.86 0.90 8.81
C ASN A 92 -13.10 0.28 7.62
N HIS A 93 -12.01 -0.44 7.90
CA HIS A 93 -11.21 -1.13 6.88
C HIS A 93 -10.99 -2.62 7.25
N PRO A 94 -12.00 -3.50 7.13
CA PRO A 94 -11.87 -4.89 7.56
C PRO A 94 -10.76 -5.67 6.83
N LEU A 95 -10.49 -5.35 5.56
CA LEU A 95 -9.37 -5.93 4.78
C LEU A 95 -8.09 -5.09 4.90
N GLY A 96 -8.15 -3.95 5.57
CA GLY A 96 -7.00 -3.10 5.89
C GLY A 96 -6.50 -2.31 4.68
N GLY A 97 -5.26 -2.57 4.27
CA GLY A 97 -4.56 -1.75 3.27
C GLY A 97 -5.26 -1.69 1.92
N PHE A 98 -5.93 -2.77 1.50
CA PHE A 98 -6.67 -2.79 0.24
C PHE A 98 -7.89 -1.85 0.23
N ASP A 99 -8.68 -1.87 1.31
CA ASP A 99 -9.83 -0.96 1.47
C ASP A 99 -9.37 0.50 1.44
N ALA A 100 -8.23 0.79 2.05
CA ALA A 100 -7.65 2.13 2.03
C ALA A 100 -7.34 2.59 0.59
N LEU A 101 -6.77 1.73 -0.26
CA LEU A 101 -6.49 2.08 -1.67
C LEU A 101 -7.78 2.38 -2.43
N LEU A 102 -8.84 1.58 -2.22
CA LEU A 102 -10.15 1.82 -2.83
C LEU A 102 -10.72 3.17 -2.37
N ILE A 103 -10.74 3.44 -1.07
CA ILE A 103 -11.26 4.68 -0.52
C ILE A 103 -10.48 5.87 -1.07
N MET A 104 -9.15 5.82 -1.05
CA MET A 104 -8.28 6.87 -1.58
C MET A 104 -8.59 7.16 -3.04
N GLY A 105 -8.65 6.14 -3.90
CA GLY A 105 -8.94 6.32 -5.32
C GLY A 105 -10.31 6.94 -5.59
N ASN A 106 -11.33 6.58 -4.81
CA ASN A 106 -12.67 7.14 -4.97
C ASN A 106 -12.80 8.56 -4.45
N LEU A 107 -12.23 8.83 -3.27
CA LEU A 107 -12.18 10.19 -2.74
C LEU A 107 -11.40 11.11 -3.68
N GLN A 108 -10.30 10.63 -4.28
CA GLN A 108 -9.55 11.41 -5.24
C GLN A 108 -10.39 11.78 -6.47
N ARG A 109 -11.13 10.81 -7.00
CA ARG A 109 -12.02 11.02 -8.16
C ARG A 109 -13.17 11.99 -7.86
N MET A 110 -13.66 12.01 -6.62
CA MET A 110 -14.81 12.83 -6.23
C MET A 110 -14.43 14.24 -5.79
N LEU A 111 -13.31 14.39 -5.06
CA LEU A 111 -12.97 15.62 -4.34
C LEU A 111 -11.59 16.19 -4.68
N GLY A 112 -10.81 15.51 -5.54
CA GLY A 112 -9.42 15.87 -5.83
C GLY A 112 -8.46 15.37 -4.75
N ASP A 113 -7.36 16.07 -4.54
CA ASP A 113 -6.26 15.55 -3.72
C ASP A 113 -6.69 15.23 -2.28
N ALA A 114 -6.46 13.98 -1.88
CA ALA A 114 -6.74 13.47 -0.54
C ALA A 114 -5.48 12.88 0.08
N VAL A 115 -5.33 13.05 1.38
CA VAL A 115 -4.24 12.46 2.17
C VAL A 115 -4.81 11.51 3.21
N THR A 116 -4.07 10.43 3.47
CA THR A 116 -4.46 9.41 4.43
C THR A 116 -3.54 9.45 5.63
N LEU A 117 -4.14 9.49 6.82
CA LEU A 117 -3.41 9.37 8.07
C LEU A 117 -2.93 7.92 8.22
N VAL A 118 -1.63 7.73 8.34
CA VAL A 118 -1.02 6.39 8.43
C VAL A 118 -0.07 6.31 9.61
N ASN A 119 0.31 5.10 9.98
CA ASN A 119 1.39 4.91 10.93
C ASN A 119 2.75 4.94 10.23
N ASP A 120 3.80 5.22 10.98
CA ASP A 120 5.18 5.34 10.49
C ASP A 120 5.69 4.07 9.78
N VAL A 121 5.17 2.89 10.14
CA VAL A 121 5.55 1.63 9.48
C VAL A 121 5.07 1.63 8.02
N LEU A 122 3.90 2.20 7.72
CA LEU A 122 3.39 2.29 6.35
C LEU A 122 4.22 3.24 5.47
N MET A 123 5.03 4.13 6.07
CA MET A 123 5.98 4.96 5.34
C MET A 123 7.14 4.14 4.71
N SER A 124 7.23 2.84 4.98
CA SER A 124 8.14 1.93 4.28
C SER A 124 7.70 1.61 2.85
N ILE A 125 6.50 2.03 2.42
CA ILE A 125 6.01 1.90 1.05
C ILE A 125 6.28 3.23 0.33
N PRO A 126 7.42 3.39 -0.36
CA PRO A 126 7.84 4.68 -0.88
C PRO A 126 6.85 5.28 -1.88
N GLN A 127 6.18 4.45 -2.67
CA GLN A 127 5.19 4.86 -3.67
C GLN A 127 4.01 5.60 -3.04
N LEU A 128 3.58 5.23 -1.84
CA LEU A 128 2.40 5.84 -1.21
C LEU A 128 2.73 7.03 -0.31
N ARG A 129 4.01 7.36 -0.11
CA ARG A 129 4.42 8.51 0.73
C ARG A 129 3.76 9.84 0.34
N PRO A 130 3.59 10.20 -0.95
CA PRO A 130 3.00 11.50 -1.32
C PRO A 130 1.56 11.70 -0.85
N VAL A 131 0.84 10.60 -0.61
CA VAL A 131 -0.58 10.61 -0.20
C VAL A 131 -0.76 10.20 1.27
N PHE A 132 0.35 10.06 2.00
CA PHE A 132 0.37 9.63 3.40
C PHE A 132 0.81 10.76 4.31
N VAL A 133 0.11 10.89 5.44
CA VAL A 133 0.49 11.76 6.54
C VAL A 133 0.77 10.87 7.75
N PRO A 134 2.03 10.76 8.21
CA PRO A 134 2.38 9.89 9.31
C PRO A 134 1.83 10.42 10.63
N LEU A 135 1.25 9.54 11.42
CA LEU A 135 0.84 9.75 12.80
C LEU A 135 1.76 8.93 13.71
N ASN A 136 2.36 9.62 14.67
CA ASN A 136 3.18 8.99 15.68
C ASN A 136 2.27 8.38 16.76
N LYS A 137 2.10 7.06 16.73
CA LYS A 137 1.27 6.31 17.71
C LYS A 137 2.04 5.85 18.94
N HIS A 138 3.36 6.06 18.95
CA HIS A 138 4.19 5.81 20.11
C HIS A 138 4.25 7.12 20.92
N GLY A 139 3.46 7.17 22.00
CA GLY A 139 3.45 8.28 22.94
C GLY A 139 4.86 8.61 23.40
N GLY A 140 5.37 9.72 22.88
CA GLY A 140 6.74 10.20 23.06
C GLY A 140 6.86 11.56 22.41
N HIS A 141 6.10 12.51 22.93
CA HIS A 141 6.35 13.93 22.74
C HIS A 141 7.78 14.28 23.21
N PRO A 142 8.35 15.33 22.63
CA PRO A 142 8.54 16.56 23.38
C PRO A 142 7.38 17.52 23.16
#